data_AF-A0A968GUZ6-F1
#
_entry.id   AF-A0A968GUZ6-F1
#
_cell.length_a   1.000
_cell.length_b   1.000
_cell.length_c   1.000
_cell.angle_alpha   90.00
_cell.angle_beta   90.00
_cell.angle_gamma   90.00
#
_symmetry.space_group_name_H-M   'P 1'
#
loop_
_entity.id
_entity.type
_entity.pdbx_description
1 polymer ?
#
loop_
_entity_poly.entity_id
_entity_poly.type
_entity_poly.pdbx_seq_one_letter_code
_entity_poly.pdbx_strand_id
1 'polypeptide(L)' 'GSYELRFDAGNMPSGVYFYKIQAGNFTQTKKMILMK' A
#
# COMPACT_ATOMS: atom_id res chain seq x y z
N GLY A 1 10.14 12.33 11.13
CA GLY A 1 9.68 12.95 9.87
C GLY A 1 8.51 12.17 9.36
N SER A 2 7.48 12.85 8.86
CA SER A 2 6.31 12.21 8.24
C SER A 2 6.42 12.39 6.73
N TYR A 3 6.23 11.32 5.97
CA TYR A 3 6.25 11.33 4.52
C TYR A 3 4.91 10.82 4.01
N GLU A 4 4.28 11.59 3.12
CA GLU A 4 3.03 11.23 2.47
C GLU A 4 3.32 10.89 1.00
N LEU A 5 2.74 9.79 0.53
CA LEU A 5 2.78 9.38 -0.87
C LEU A 5 1.35 9.12 -1.32
N ARG A 6 0.98 9.68 -2.48
CA ARG A 6 -0.31 9.44 -3.09
C ARG A 6 -0.23 8.20 -3.98
N PHE A 7 -1.08 7.22 -3.71
CA PHE A 7 -1.23 6.03 -4.53
C PHE A 7 -2.50 6.17 -5.41
N ASP A 8 -2.32 6.14 -6.73
CA ASP A 8 -3.43 6.13 -7.68
C ASP A 8 -3.75 4.69 -8.09
N ALA A 9 -4.93 4.23 -7.68
CA ALA A 9 -5.43 2.88 -7.94
C ALA A 9 -6.49 2.82 -9.06
N GLY A 10 -6.66 3.87 -9.87
CA GLY A 10 -7.79 4.00 -10.82
C GLY A 10 -7.96 2.82 -11.78
N ASN A 11 -6.84 2.25 -12.24
CA ASN A 11 -6.83 1.12 -13.19
C ASN A 11 -6.84 -0.25 -12.51
N MET A 12 -6.81 -0.33 -11.18
CA MET A 12 -6.82 -1.60 -10.45
C MET A 12 -8.26 -2.07 -10.17
N PRO A 13 -8.56 -3.38 -10.28
CA PRO A 13 -9.87 -3.90 -9.92
C PRO A 13 -10.10 -3.85 -8.40
N SER A 14 -11.36 -3.77 -7.97
CA SER A 14 -11.71 -3.93 -6.56
C SER A 14 -11.19 -5.27 -6.04
N GLY A 15 -10.61 -5.29 -4.84
CA GLY A 15 -9.99 -6.49 -4.31
C GLY A 15 -9.07 -6.24 -3.12
N VAL A 16 -8.48 -7.34 -2.64
CA VAL A 16 -7.52 -7.32 -1.54
C VAL A 16 -6.11 -7.28 -2.10
N TYR A 17 -5.33 -6.30 -1.66
CA TYR A 17 -3.94 -6.08 -2.06
C TYR A 17 -3.04 -6.14 -0.85
N PHE A 18 -1.89 -6.80 -0.98
CA PHE A 18 -0.85 -6.77 0.04
C PHE A 18 0.29 -5.86 -0.41
N TYR A 19 0.74 -4.99 0.48
CA TYR A 19 1.89 -4.12 0.22
C TYR A 19 2.90 -4.22 1.34
N LYS A 20 4.15 -3.92 1.02
CA LYS A 20 5.29 -4.05 1.92
C LYS A 20 5.97 -2.69 2.09
N ILE A 21 6.16 -2.29 3.34
CA ILE A 21 6.96 -1.13 3.71
C ILE A 21 8.33 -1.65 4.14
N GLN A 22 9.41 -1.13 3.54
CA GLN A 22 10.79 -1.46 3.88
C GLN A 22 11.57 -0.20 4.23
N ALA A 23 12.27 -0.21 5.36
CA ALA A 23 13.12 0.89 5.82
C ALA A 23 14.35 0.33 6.55
N GLY A 24 15.47 0.19 5.84
CA GLY A 24 16.65 -0.51 6.34
C GLY A 24 16.31 -1.94 6.75
N ASN A 25 16.53 -2.29 8.02
CA ASN A 25 16.22 -3.62 8.57
C ASN A 25 14.73 -3.80 8.94
N PHE A 26 13.92 -2.74 8.84
CA PHE A 26 12.47 -2.83 9.10
C PHE A 26 11.73 -3.30 7.85
N THR A 27 10.90 -4.34 7.99
CA THR A 27 9.97 -4.80 6.97
C THR A 27 8.60 -5.03 7.59
N GLN A 28 7.56 -4.48 6.98
CA GLN A 28 6.18 -4.68 7.42
C GLN A 28 5.25 -4.87 6.22
N THR A 29 4.49 -5.97 6.25
CA THR A 29 3.46 -6.27 5.25
C THR A 29 2.10 -5.84 5.79
N LYS A 30 1.30 -5.18 4.95
CA LYS A 30 -0.05 -4.73 5.28
C LYS A 30 -1.02 -5.15 4.19
N LYS A 31 -2.28 -5.35 4.59
CA LYS A 31 -3.40 -5.63 3.69
C LYS A 31 -4.18 -4.34 3.44
N MET A 32 -4.45 -4.06 2.18
CA MET A 32 -5.32 -2.98 1.69
C MET A 32 -6.53 -3.61 1.02
N ILE A 33 -7.71 -3.03 1.21
CA ILE A 33 -8.91 -3.41 0.46
C ILE A 33 -9.23 -2.24 -0.45
N LEU A 34 -9.19 -2.46 -1.76
CA LEU A 34 -9.61 -1.50 -2.76
C LEU A 34 -11.08 -1.76 -3.09
N MET A 35 -11.90 -0.74 -2.93
CA MET A 35 -13.31 -0.75 -3.31
C MET A 35 -13.52 0.36 -4.35
N LYS A 36 -14.20 0.01 -5.45
CA LYS A 36 -14.72 0.97 -6.45
C LYS A 36 -16.17 1.28 -6.15
#